data_AF-A0A1S9N5K5-F1
#
_entry.id   AF-A0A1S9N5K5-F1
#
_cell.length_a   1.000
_cell.length_b   1.000
_cell.length_c   1.000
_cell.angle_alpha   90.00
_cell.angle_beta   90.00
_cell.angle_gamma   90.00
#
_symmetry.space_group_name_H-M   'P 1'
#
loop_
_entity.id
_entity.type
_entity.pdbx_description
1 polymer ?
#
loop_
_entity_poly.entity_id
_entity_poly.type
_entity_poly.pdbx_seq_one_letter_code
_entity_poly.pdbx_strand_id
1 'polypeptide(L)'
;MELEEKETLYIPLGLKTRTEIFDGFGKEELLKSIIASLVSAIIDAVIYFISKSTAFCVVFILSSIAGSVMMLTKDQTNISVVDQMKFMVKFYNSQKIYRYKYLDEWGIDKR
;
A
#
# COMPACT_ATOMS: atom_id res chain seq x y z
N MET A 1 39.10 30.02 6.43
CA MET A 1 37.91 29.67 5.63
C MET A 1 36.87 29.24 6.63
N GLU A 2 36.05 30.20 7.06
CA GLU A 2 34.99 29.96 8.05
C GLU A 2 33.95 29.05 7.38
N LEU A 3 33.62 27.96 8.05
CA LEU A 3 32.54 27.06 7.63
C LEU A 3 31.23 27.80 7.94
N GLU A 4 30.68 28.49 6.94
CA GLU A 4 29.27 28.91 6.98
C GLU A 4 28.42 27.64 7.16
N GLU A 5 27.95 27.39 8.38
CA GLU A 5 26.94 26.39 8.66
C GLU A 5 25.70 26.75 7.86
N LYS A 6 25.47 26.05 6.74
CA LYS A 6 24.19 26.11 6.04
C LYS A 6 23.11 25.74 7.04
N GLU A 7 22.26 26.69 7.41
CA GLU A 7 21.02 26.45 8.15
C GLU A 7 20.12 25.53 7.31
N THR A 8 20.31 24.22 7.46
CA THR A 8 19.42 23.24 6.88
C THR A 8 18.16 23.22 7.74
N LEU A 9 17.04 23.66 7.18
CA LEU A 9 15.72 23.53 7.81
C LEU A 9 15.44 22.04 8.07
N TYR A 10 15.58 21.62 9.32
CA TYR A 10 15.21 20.27 9.74
C TYR A 10 13.69 20.16 9.78
N ILE A 11 13.12 19.41 8.84
CA ILE A 11 11.72 19.00 8.90
C ILE A 11 11.68 17.65 9.62
N PRO A 12 11.14 17.58 10.84
CA PRO A 12 11.05 16.32 11.55
C PRO A 12 10.17 15.34 10.80
N LEU A 13 10.73 14.17 10.49
CA LEU A 13 10.00 13.04 9.95
C LEU A 13 9.25 12.35 11.10
N GLY A 14 8.00 11.94 10.86
CA GLY A 14 7.20 11.22 11.86
C GLY A 14 6.38 12.11 12.80
N LEU A 15 6.10 13.37 12.43
CA LEU A 15 5.11 14.17 13.14
C LEU A 15 3.72 13.52 13.01
N LYS A 16 3.25 12.91 14.10
CA LYS A 16 1.92 12.35 14.23
C LYS A 16 0.90 13.48 14.38
N THR A 17 0.42 13.97 13.24
CA THR A 17 -0.57 15.06 13.20
C THR A 17 -1.98 14.59 13.56
N ARG A 18 -2.23 13.28 13.52
CA ARG A 18 -3.54 12.68 13.75
C ARG A 18 -3.57 11.87 15.05
N THR A 19 -4.76 11.76 15.62
CA THR A 19 -4.99 10.88 16.78
C THR A 19 -4.98 9.42 16.32
N GLU A 20 -3.98 8.68 16.82
CA GLU A 20 -3.79 7.26 16.58
C GLU A 20 -4.21 6.47 17.84
N ILE A 21 -4.80 5.29 17.64
CA ILE A 21 -5.14 4.38 18.74
C ILE A 21 -3.87 3.66 19.22
N PHE A 22 -3.09 3.20 18.24
CA PHE A 22 -1.72 2.72 18.39
C PHE A 22 -0.92 3.13 17.15
N ASP A 23 0.41 3.00 17.21
CA ASP A 23 1.31 3.51 16.17
C ASP A 23 0.89 3.10 14.75
N GLY A 24 0.63 4.09 13.88
CA GLY A 24 0.24 3.84 12.49
C GLY A 24 -1.21 3.37 12.29
N PHE A 25 -2.03 3.30 13.34
CA PHE A 25 -3.43 2.86 13.27
C PHE A 25 -4.40 3.85 13.93
N GLY A 26 -5.07 4.63 13.09
CA GLY A 26 -6.08 5.61 13.51
C GLY A 26 -7.52 5.15 13.29
N LYS A 27 -8.47 6.06 13.52
CA LYS A 27 -9.91 5.81 13.34
C LYS A 27 -10.28 5.41 11.91
N GLU A 28 -9.61 6.00 10.91
CA GLU A 28 -9.85 5.68 9.50
C GLU A 28 -9.47 4.23 9.17
N GLU A 29 -8.31 3.77 9.67
CA GLU A 29 -7.85 2.40 9.45
C GLU A 29 -8.72 1.39 10.21
N LEU A 30 -9.21 1.77 11.40
CA LEU A 30 -10.19 0.97 12.14
C LEU A 30 -11.48 0.76 11.35
N LEU A 31 -12.04 1.82 10.74
CA LEU A 31 -13.24 1.70 9.93
C LEU A 31 -13.02 0.82 8.69
N LYS A 32 -11.87 0.96 8.02
CA LYS A 32 -11.51 0.08 6.89
C LYS A 32 -11.35 -1.37 7.33
N SER A 33 -10.78 -1.63 8.51
CA SER A 33 -10.62 -2.98 9.05
C SER A 33 -11.97 -3.62 9.41
N ILE A 34 -12.92 -2.85 9.96
CA ILE A 34 -14.29 -3.32 10.19
C ILE A 34 -14.95 -3.73 8.87
N ILE A 35 -14.85 -2.89 7.83
CA ILE A 35 -15.42 -3.20 6.51
C ILE A 35 -14.77 -4.47 5.93
N ALA A 36 -13.45 -4.58 6.01
CA ALA A 36 -12.72 -5.77 5.54
C ALA A 36 -13.13 -7.03 6.32
N SER A 37 -13.32 -6.94 7.64
CA SER A 37 -13.77 -8.06 8.46
C SER A 37 -15.17 -8.53 8.07
N LEU A 38 -16.08 -7.60 7.76
CA LEU A 38 -17.45 -7.90 7.34
C LEU A 38 -17.47 -8.61 5.98
N VAL A 39 -16.66 -8.13 5.04
CA VAL A 39 -16.46 -8.80 3.75
C VAL A 39 -15.89 -10.20 3.95
N SER A 40 -14.90 -10.35 4.83
CA SER A 40 -14.30 -11.66 5.10
C SER A 40 -15.26 -12.64 5.77
N ALA A 41 -16.19 -12.16 6.61
CA ALA A 41 -17.23 -13.00 7.21
C ALA A 41 -18.21 -13.55 6.17
N ILE A 42 -18.55 -12.75 5.15
CA ILE A 42 -19.37 -13.22 4.02
C ILE A 42 -18.63 -14.31 3.25
N ILE A 43 -17.34 -14.11 2.98
CA ILE A 43 -16.50 -15.09 2.29
C ILE A 43 -16.37 -16.37 3.13
N ASP A 44 -16.17 -16.24 4.44
CA ASP A 44 -16.08 -17.38 5.37
C ASP A 44 -17.36 -18.21 5.39
N ALA A 45 -18.53 -17.57 5.37
CA ALA A 45 -19.81 -18.27 5.27
C ALA A 45 -19.91 -19.08 3.96
N VAL A 46 -19.45 -18.53 2.83
CA VAL A 46 -19.41 -19.27 1.55
C VAL A 46 -18.45 -20.45 1.64
N ILE A 47 -17.28 -20.29 2.27
CA ILE A 47 -16.32 -21.37 2.47
C ILE A 47 -16.92 -22.47 3.37
N TYR A 48 -17.66 -22.09 4.41
CA TYR A 48 -18.34 -23.04 5.29
C TYR A 48 -19.33 -23.92 4.53
N PHE A 49 -20.11 -23.36 3.61
CA PHE A 49 -21.05 -24.14 2.79
C PHE A 49 -20.36 -25.24 1.95
N ILE A 50 -19.13 -24.98 1.50
CA ILE A 50 -18.37 -25.92 0.66
C ILE A 50 -17.64 -26.95 1.54
N SER A 51 -16.88 -26.47 2.53
CA SER A 51 -15.98 -27.29 3.33
C SER A 51 -16.70 -28.06 4.45
N LYS A 52 -17.80 -27.51 4.98
CA LYS A 52 -18.54 -27.99 6.17
C LYS A 52 -17.66 -28.19 7.43
N SER A 53 -16.44 -27.67 7.42
CA SER A 53 -15.49 -27.74 8.52
C SER A 53 -15.51 -26.45 9.33
N THR A 54 -15.98 -26.54 10.57
CA THR A 54 -16.00 -25.39 11.49
C THR A 54 -14.60 -24.94 11.90
N ALA A 55 -13.66 -25.89 12.05
CA ALA A 55 -12.28 -25.58 12.42
C ALA A 55 -11.58 -24.70 11.38
N PHE A 56 -11.82 -24.97 10.09
CA PHE A 56 -11.26 -24.16 9.02
C PHE A 56 -11.77 -22.73 9.05
N CYS A 57 -13.09 -22.54 9.22
CA CYS A 57 -13.72 -21.22 9.28
C CYS A 57 -13.20 -20.37 10.44
N VAL A 58 -13.06 -20.97 11.62
CA VAL A 58 -12.52 -20.27 12.80
C VAL A 58 -11.09 -19.78 12.54
N VAL A 59 -10.23 -20.62 11.96
CA VAL A 59 -8.85 -20.23 11.63
C VAL A 59 -8.84 -19.13 10.56
N PHE A 60 -9.67 -19.27 9.53
CA PHE A 60 -9.76 -18.31 8.43
C PHE A 60 -10.20 -16.93 8.93
N ILE A 61 -11.28 -16.85 9.71
CA ILE A 61 -11.82 -15.56 10.14
C ILE A 61 -10.88 -14.84 11.13
N LEU A 62 -10.24 -15.57 12.04
CA LEU A 62 -9.24 -15.00 12.95
C LEU A 62 -8.02 -14.49 12.19
N SER A 63 -7.50 -15.29 11.24
CA SER A 63 -6.39 -14.88 10.38
C SER A 63 -6.75 -13.67 9.51
N SER A 64 -7.99 -13.59 9.03
CA SER A 64 -8.47 -12.47 8.22
C SER A 64 -8.52 -11.18 9.02
N ILE A 65 -9.07 -11.21 10.24
CA ILE A 65 -9.13 -10.02 11.11
C ILE A 65 -7.72 -9.54 11.44
N ALA A 66 -6.84 -10.45 11.88
CA ALA A 66 -5.45 -10.10 12.19
C ALA A 66 -4.70 -9.56 10.96
N GLY A 67 -4.85 -10.23 9.81
CA GLY A 67 -4.24 -9.81 8.55
C GLY A 67 -4.74 -8.45 8.06
N SER A 68 -6.04 -8.16 8.23
CA SER A 68 -6.63 -6.87 7.88
C SER A 68 -6.04 -5.73 8.70
N VAL A 69 -5.94 -5.89 10.01
CA VAL A 69 -5.33 -4.89 10.90
C VAL A 69 -3.87 -4.70 10.53
N MET A 70 -3.12 -5.78 10.32
CA MET A 70 -1.71 -5.72 9.96
C MET A 70 -1.47 -5.02 8.60
N MET A 71 -2.30 -5.31 7.59
CA MET A 71 -2.16 -4.69 6.25
C MET A 71 -2.47 -3.19 6.24
N LEU A 72 -3.41 -2.75 7.09
CA LEU A 72 -3.86 -1.35 7.17
C LEU A 72 -3.00 -0.51 8.12
N THR A 73 -2.24 -1.16 9.02
CA THR A 73 -1.32 -0.46 9.90
C THR A 73 -0.21 0.18 9.07
N LYS A 74 0.03 1.47 9.30
CA LYS A 74 1.07 2.24 8.62
C LYS A 74 2.42 2.05 9.31
N ASP A 75 3.48 2.03 8.52
CA ASP A 75 4.84 2.00 9.04
C ASP A 75 5.34 3.42 9.41
N GLN A 76 6.63 3.52 9.78
CA GLN A 76 7.27 4.81 10.11
C GLN A 76 7.23 5.83 8.95
N THR A 77 7.07 5.36 7.70
CA THR A 77 6.95 6.20 6.51
C THR A 77 5.51 6.67 6.26
N ASN A 78 4.56 6.34 7.15
CA ASN A 78 3.13 6.59 7.00
C ASN A 78 2.49 5.87 5.79
N ILE A 79 3.08 4.75 5.35
CA ILE A 79 2.58 3.96 4.22
C ILE A 79 2.10 2.60 4.74
N SER A 80 0.91 2.18 4.32
CA SER A 80 0.39 0.83 4.60
C SER A 80 0.69 -0.14 3.46
N VAL A 81 0.58 -1.45 3.71
CA VAL A 81 0.75 -2.48 2.66
C VAL A 81 -0.28 -2.31 1.53
N VAL A 82 -1.50 -1.91 1.89
CA VAL A 82 -2.58 -1.62 0.91
C VAL A 82 -2.20 -0.44 0.02
N ASP A 83 -1.57 0.58 0.57
CA ASP A 83 -1.10 1.73 -0.21
C ASP A 83 0.03 1.34 -1.17
N GLN A 84 0.95 0.49 -0.74
CA GLN A 84 2.02 -0.03 -1.59
C GLN A 84 1.45 -0.80 -2.80
N MET A 85 0.46 -1.67 -2.56
CA MET A 85 -0.23 -2.37 -3.66
C MET A 85 -0.89 -1.38 -4.63
N LYS A 86 -1.54 -0.34 -4.13
CA LYS A 86 -2.13 0.71 -4.97
C LYS A 86 -1.09 1.44 -5.81
N PHE A 87 0.09 1.70 -5.25
CA PHE A 87 1.19 2.31 -6.01
C PHE A 87 1.70 1.40 -7.13
N MET A 88 1.81 0.09 -6.88
CA MET A 88 2.19 -0.87 -7.92
C MET A 88 1.19 -0.91 -9.07
N VAL A 89 -0.12 -0.93 -8.77
CA VAL A 89 -1.17 -0.89 -9.80
C VAL A 89 -1.09 0.43 -10.60
N LYS A 90 -0.90 1.56 -9.91
CA LYS A 90 -0.73 2.86 -10.57
C LYS A 90 0.52 2.88 -11.46
N PHE A 91 1.63 2.31 -10.99
CA PHE A 91 2.88 2.21 -11.74
C PHE A 91 2.69 1.40 -13.01
N TYR A 92 2.06 0.23 -12.91
CA TYR A 92 1.76 -0.63 -14.05
C TYR A 92 0.96 0.12 -15.13
N ASN A 93 -0.07 0.85 -14.74
CA ASN A 93 -0.89 1.64 -15.66
C ASN A 93 -0.19 2.88 -16.23
N SER A 94 0.91 3.34 -15.62
CA SER A 94 1.59 4.59 -16.00
C SER A 94 2.81 4.38 -16.90
N GLN A 95 3.10 3.14 -17.31
CA GLN A 95 4.26 2.84 -18.15
C GLN A 95 4.09 3.43 -19.55
N LYS A 96 4.89 4.45 -19.89
CA LYS A 96 4.90 5.06 -21.23
C LYS A 96 5.79 4.24 -22.16
N ILE A 97 5.25 3.83 -23.30
CA ILE A 97 6.01 3.19 -24.37
C ILE A 97 6.53 4.28 -25.31
N TYR A 98 7.83 4.51 -25.30
CA TYR A 98 8.48 5.43 -26.23
C TYR A 98 8.88 4.68 -27.49
N ARG A 99 8.20 4.96 -28.60
CA ARG A 99 8.55 4.41 -29.91
C ARG A 99 9.70 5.21 -30.50
N TYR A 100 10.87 4.60 -30.57
CA TYR A 100 12.01 5.18 -31.26
C TYR A 100 11.92 4.85 -32.74
N LYS A 101 12.04 5.88 -33.59
CA LYS A 101 12.28 5.72 -35.01
C LYS A 101 13.69 6.19 -35.28
N TYR A 102 14.54 5.28 -35.74
CA TYR A 102 15.89 5.64 -36.15
C TYR A 102 15.78 6.58 -37.36
N LEU A 103 16.27 7.80 -37.20
CA LEU A 103 16.44 8.77 -38.28
C LEU A 103 17.93 8.79 -38.60
N ASP A 104 18.27 8.80 -39.88
CA ASP A 104 19.65 8.93 -40.32
C ASP A 104 20.16 10.33 -39.98
N GLU A 105 20.96 10.42 -38.93
CA GLU A 105 21.56 11.67 -38.44
C GLU A 105 22.63 12.20 -39.41
N TRP A 106 23.12 11.36 -40.33
CA TRP A 106 24.28 11.63 -41.17
C TRP A 106 23.94 11.75 -42.66
N GLY A 107 22.68 11.54 -43.05
CA GLY A 107 22.17 11.79 -44.40
C GLY A 107 22.82 10.96 -45.51
N ILE A 108 23.31 9.75 -45.18
CA ILE A 108 24.08 8.89 -46.07
C ILE A 108 23.16 8.21 -47.12
N ASP A 109 21.86 8.10 -46.85
CA ASP A 109 20.89 7.38 -47.70
C ASP A 109 20.29 8.21 -48.86
N LYS A 110 20.77 9.44 -49.10
CA LYS A 110 20.39 10.22 -50.30
C LYS A 110 21.43 10.04 -51.40
N ARG A 111 21.37 8.92 -52.12
CA ARG A 111 22.05 8.75 -53.43
C ARG A 111 21.13 8.10 -54.45
#